data_AF-A0A9X9Q5P4-F1
#
_entry.id   AF-A0A9X9Q5P4-F1
#
_cell.length_a   1.000
_cell.length_b   1.000
_cell.length_c   1.000
_cell.angle_alpha   90.00
_cell.angle_beta   90.00
_cell.angle_gamma   90.00
#
_symmetry.space_group_name_H-M   'P 1'
#
loop_
_entity.id
_entity.type
_entity.pdbx_description
1 polymer ?
#
loop_
_entity_poly.entity_id
_entity_poly.type
_entity_poly.pdbx_seq_one_letter_code
_entity_poly.pdbx_strand_id
1 'polypeptide(L)'
;SPVFDLLPSSSQRLNPAVLQPVLTDPTLNEVYVISTFKLHTKSSATIFGLYSSTDNSKYLEFTVMGRLNKAILRYLKNDGKIHLVVFNNLQLADGRRHRVLLRLSNLQQGAGSVELYVDCTQVDSVRYLPRAFSSPSQSPESIELRTFQRKAQDFLEELKLVVRGSLFQVASLQDCFLQQSEPLATASTGDFNRQFLGQMMQLNQLLGEVKDLLRQQVKETSFLRNTVAECHACG
;
A
#
# COMPACT_ATOMS: atom_id res chain seq x y z
N SER A 1 5.78 11.06 -7.81
CA SER A 1 5.73 9.59 -7.88
C SER A 1 4.47 9.18 -8.62
N PRO A 2 4.54 8.47 -9.76
CA PRO A 2 3.36 7.93 -10.42
C PRO A 2 2.56 7.02 -9.46
N VAL A 3 1.25 7.27 -9.35
CA VAL A 3 0.30 6.50 -8.55
C VAL A 3 -0.69 5.86 -9.50
N PHE A 4 -0.79 4.53 -9.48
CA PHE A 4 -1.75 3.77 -10.24
C PHE A 4 -2.85 3.28 -9.28
N ASP A 5 -4.07 3.79 -9.46
CA ASP A 5 -5.24 3.28 -8.73
C ASP A 5 -5.70 1.96 -9.35
N LEU A 6 -5.61 0.89 -8.57
CA LEU A 6 -5.90 -0.46 -9.02
C LEU A 6 -7.32 -0.89 -8.66
N LEU A 7 -8.06 -0.12 -7.85
CA LEU A 7 -9.49 -0.34 -7.67
C LEU A 7 -10.25 0.52 -8.69
N PRO A 8 -10.97 -0.08 -9.65
CA PRO A 8 -11.78 0.69 -10.57
C PRO A 8 -12.92 1.37 -9.81
N SER A 9 -12.85 2.69 -9.67
CA SER A 9 -14.07 3.50 -9.60
C SER A 9 -14.69 3.53 -11.00
N SER A 10 -16.01 3.64 -11.10
CA SER A 10 -16.78 3.53 -12.35
C SER A 10 -16.34 4.46 -13.49
N SER A 11 -15.53 5.47 -13.20
CA SER A 11 -15.05 6.50 -14.12
C SER A 11 -13.58 6.36 -14.58
N GLN A 12 -12.78 5.46 -13.99
CA GLN A 12 -11.35 5.35 -14.33
C GLN A 12 -10.85 3.89 -14.26
N ARG A 13 -11.13 3.09 -15.29
CA ARG A 13 -10.58 1.74 -15.41
C ARG A 13 -9.13 1.84 -15.90
N LEU A 14 -8.19 1.69 -14.99
CA LEU A 14 -6.78 1.51 -15.34
C LEU A 14 -6.62 0.17 -16.08
N ASN A 15 -6.01 0.20 -17.28
CA ASN A 15 -5.66 -1.03 -17.99
C ASN A 15 -4.49 -1.69 -17.24
N PRO A 16 -4.65 -2.89 -16.65
CA PRO A 16 -3.59 -3.53 -15.88
C PRO A 16 -2.36 -3.88 -16.72
N ALA A 17 -2.49 -3.91 -18.06
CA ALA A 17 -1.35 -4.06 -18.98
C ALA A 17 -0.30 -2.95 -18.83
N VAL A 18 -0.67 -1.76 -18.32
CA VAL A 18 0.28 -0.68 -18.04
C VAL A 18 1.24 -1.02 -16.90
N LEU A 19 0.87 -1.97 -16.02
CA LEU A 19 1.69 -2.34 -14.86
C LEU A 19 2.89 -3.21 -15.25
N GLN A 20 2.79 -3.99 -16.33
CA GLN A 20 3.89 -4.86 -16.75
C GLN A 20 5.17 -4.09 -17.08
N PRO A 21 5.19 -3.11 -18.01
CA PRO A 21 6.40 -2.35 -18.32
C PRO A 21 6.94 -1.58 -17.11
N VAL A 22 6.06 -1.21 -16.17
CA VAL A 22 6.48 -0.57 -14.91
C VAL A 22 7.22 -1.58 -14.03
N LEU A 23 6.64 -2.76 -13.77
CA LEU A 23 7.24 -3.78 -12.91
C LEU A 23 8.50 -4.41 -13.52
N THR A 24 8.64 -4.39 -14.85
CA THR A 24 9.80 -4.89 -15.58
C THR A 24 10.86 -3.81 -15.87
N ASP A 25 10.63 -2.54 -15.52
CA ASP A 25 11.63 -1.47 -15.66
C ASP A 25 12.86 -1.72 -14.75
N PRO A 26 14.07 -1.98 -15.30
CA PRO A 26 15.26 -2.26 -14.50
C PRO A 26 15.79 -1.05 -13.73
N THR A 27 15.36 0.16 -14.09
CA THR A 27 15.70 1.41 -13.38
C THR A 27 14.84 1.61 -12.13
N LEU A 28 13.78 0.82 -11.99
CA LEU A 28 12.88 0.87 -10.86
C LEU A 28 13.49 0.19 -9.63
N ASN A 29 14.04 1.00 -8.73
CA ASN A 29 14.58 0.49 -7.48
C ASN A 29 13.46 0.13 -6.48
N GLU A 30 12.41 0.95 -6.39
CA GLU A 30 11.38 0.84 -5.36
C GLU A 30 9.98 0.81 -5.95
N VAL A 31 9.19 -0.13 -5.43
CA VAL A 31 7.76 -0.29 -5.69
C VAL A 31 7.04 -0.31 -4.37
N TYR A 32 5.93 0.40 -4.31
CA TYR A 32 5.06 0.39 -3.15
C TYR A 32 3.69 -0.12 -3.55
N VAL A 33 3.12 -1.00 -2.73
CA VAL A 33 1.71 -1.40 -2.84
C VAL A 33 0.99 -0.94 -1.59
N ILE A 34 0.00 -0.08 -1.79
CA ILE A 34 -0.89 0.44 -0.76
C ILE A 34 -2.18 -0.36 -0.82
N SER A 35 -2.66 -0.86 0.31
CA SER A 35 -3.98 -1.46 0.40
C SER A 35 -4.67 -1.11 1.70
N THR A 36 -5.98 -0.85 1.64
CA THR A 36 -6.84 -0.66 2.81
C THR A 36 -8.01 -1.61 2.71
N PHE A 37 -8.18 -2.48 3.70
CA PHE A 37 -9.22 -3.51 3.69
C PHE A 37 -9.72 -3.86 5.09
N LYS A 38 -10.85 -4.54 5.14
CA LYS A 38 -11.37 -5.24 6.32
C LYS A 38 -11.66 -6.68 5.94
N LEU A 39 -11.20 -7.60 6.78
CA LEU A 39 -11.56 -9.00 6.71
C LEU A 39 -12.35 -9.40 7.94
N HIS A 40 -13.35 -10.25 7.75
CA HIS A 40 -14.07 -10.90 8.82
C HIS A 40 -13.10 -11.73 9.67
N THR A 41 -13.46 -11.92 10.94
CA THR A 41 -12.59 -12.61 11.90
C THR A 41 -12.20 -13.99 11.37
N LYS A 42 -10.89 -14.30 11.43
CA LYS A 42 -10.27 -15.56 10.96
C LYS A 42 -10.45 -15.85 9.45
N SER A 43 -10.87 -14.88 8.62
CA SER A 43 -10.95 -15.04 7.17
C SER A 43 -9.57 -15.27 6.55
N SER A 44 -9.53 -16.02 5.45
CA SER A 44 -8.38 -16.06 4.56
C SER A 44 -8.78 -15.54 3.19
N ALA A 45 -8.01 -14.60 2.65
CA ALA A 45 -8.31 -13.93 1.40
C ALA A 45 -7.03 -13.50 0.68
N THR A 46 -7.01 -13.62 -0.64
CA THR A 46 -6.02 -12.95 -1.49
C THR A 46 -6.47 -11.51 -1.67
N ILE A 47 -5.77 -10.57 -1.01
CA ILE A 47 -6.13 -9.15 -1.05
C ILE A 47 -6.02 -8.62 -2.47
N PHE A 48 -4.89 -8.90 -3.11
CA PHE A 48 -4.65 -8.63 -4.52
C PHE A 48 -3.70 -9.68 -5.11
N GLY A 49 -3.78 -9.86 -6.42
CA GLY A 49 -2.77 -10.55 -7.19
C GLY A 49 -2.77 -10.09 -8.64
N LEU A 50 -1.57 -10.08 -9.23
CA LEU A 50 -1.30 -9.85 -10.63
C LEU A 50 -1.01 -11.20 -11.27
N TYR A 51 -1.79 -11.55 -12.28
CA TYR A 51 -1.72 -12.84 -12.96
C TYR A 51 -1.49 -12.61 -14.44
N SER A 52 -0.77 -13.52 -15.09
CA SER A 52 -0.81 -13.58 -16.55
C SER A 52 -2.21 -13.97 -16.98
N SER A 53 -2.79 -13.24 -17.94
CA SER A 53 -4.06 -13.63 -18.54
C SER A 53 -3.91 -14.75 -19.58
N THR A 54 -2.68 -15.07 -20.02
CA THR A 54 -2.44 -16.15 -20.99
C THR A 54 -2.42 -17.52 -20.32
N ASP A 55 -1.69 -17.66 -19.21
CA ASP A 55 -1.45 -18.96 -18.55
C ASP A 55 -1.82 -18.98 -17.06
N ASN A 56 -2.38 -17.88 -16.54
CA ASN A 56 -2.77 -17.75 -15.13
C ASN A 56 -1.61 -17.83 -14.12
N SER A 57 -0.36 -17.73 -14.59
CA SER A 57 0.82 -17.69 -13.73
C SER A 57 0.82 -16.45 -12.84
N LYS A 58 1.36 -16.58 -11.62
CA LYS A 58 1.36 -15.52 -10.61
C LYS A 58 2.57 -14.62 -10.78
N TYR A 59 2.37 -13.34 -11.08
CA TYR A 59 3.44 -12.34 -11.05
C TYR A 59 3.71 -11.86 -9.62
N LEU A 60 2.66 -11.47 -8.91
CA LEU A 60 2.71 -10.96 -7.55
C LEU A 60 1.38 -11.23 -6.85
N GLU A 61 1.37 -11.73 -5.63
CA GLU A 61 0.14 -12.05 -4.88
C GLU A 61 0.34 -11.79 -3.39
N PHE A 62 -0.58 -11.05 -2.77
CA PHE A 62 -0.60 -10.85 -1.32
C PHE A 62 -1.85 -11.50 -0.72
N THR A 63 -1.63 -12.44 0.19
CA THR A 63 -2.68 -13.23 0.84
C THR A 63 -2.62 -13.08 2.35
N VAL A 64 -3.76 -12.88 2.99
CA VAL A 64 -3.93 -12.96 4.45
C VAL A 64 -4.50 -14.33 4.80
N MET A 65 -3.91 -14.99 5.81
CA MET A 65 -4.37 -16.25 6.40
C MET A 65 -4.80 -16.02 7.84
N GLY A 66 -6.04 -15.57 8.06
CA GLY A 66 -6.51 -15.11 9.36
C GLY A 66 -6.50 -16.17 10.45
N ARG A 67 -6.80 -17.45 10.13
CA ARG A 67 -6.70 -18.54 11.13
C ARG A 67 -5.29 -18.77 11.64
N LEU A 68 -4.28 -18.44 10.83
CA LEU A 68 -2.88 -18.65 11.15
C LEU A 68 -2.20 -17.38 11.67
N ASN A 69 -2.89 -16.23 11.65
CA ASN A 69 -2.30 -14.91 11.87
C ASN A 69 -1.04 -14.69 11.02
N LYS A 70 -1.14 -14.98 9.72
CA LYS A 70 -0.05 -14.82 8.75
C LYS A 70 -0.49 -13.99 7.56
N ALA A 71 0.47 -13.28 6.96
CA ALA A 71 0.34 -12.79 5.59
C ALA A 71 1.44 -13.38 4.73
N ILE A 72 1.17 -13.56 3.44
CA ILE A 72 2.09 -14.16 2.50
C ILE A 72 2.17 -13.27 1.27
N LEU A 73 3.38 -12.90 0.89
CA LEU A 73 3.68 -12.31 -0.41
C LEU A 73 4.32 -13.38 -1.29
N ARG A 74 3.73 -13.63 -2.47
CA ARG A 74 4.31 -14.49 -3.51
C ARG A 74 4.70 -13.65 -4.70
N TYR A 75 5.84 -13.95 -5.31
CA TYR A 75 6.24 -13.28 -6.55
C TYR A 75 7.00 -14.23 -7.49
N LEU A 76 6.94 -13.94 -8.78
CA LEU A 76 7.68 -14.67 -9.82
C LEU A 76 9.16 -14.27 -9.82
N LYS A 77 10.04 -15.25 -9.60
CA LYS A 77 11.47 -15.07 -9.78
C LYS A 77 11.85 -15.10 -11.26
N ASN A 78 13.05 -14.65 -11.56
CA ASN A 78 13.64 -14.70 -12.89
C ASN A 78 13.86 -16.13 -13.45
N ASP A 79 13.90 -17.15 -12.60
CA ASP A 79 13.99 -18.56 -12.99
C ASP A 79 12.62 -19.20 -13.28
N GLY A 80 11.55 -18.40 -13.32
CA GLY A 80 10.17 -18.84 -13.56
C GLY A 80 9.51 -19.51 -12.34
N LYS A 81 10.21 -19.65 -11.21
CA LYS A 81 9.65 -20.24 -9.99
C LYS A 81 9.08 -19.17 -9.07
N ILE A 82 8.07 -19.54 -8.28
CA ILE A 82 7.50 -18.65 -7.27
C ILE A 82 8.36 -18.61 -6.01
N HIS A 83 8.71 -17.41 -5.55
CA HIS A 83 9.24 -17.19 -4.20
C HIS A 83 8.13 -16.78 -3.24
N LEU A 84 8.28 -17.11 -1.96
CA LEU A 84 7.27 -16.90 -0.94
C LEU A 84 7.89 -16.25 0.29
N VAL A 85 7.38 -15.09 0.66
CA VAL A 85 7.72 -14.35 1.89
C VAL A 85 6.56 -14.51 2.86
N VAL A 86 6.84 -15.02 4.06
CA VAL A 86 5.84 -15.21 5.13
C VAL A 86 6.06 -14.18 6.21
N PHE A 87 5.03 -13.40 6.50
CA PHE A 87 4.98 -12.51 7.65
C PHE A 87 4.14 -13.17 8.74
N ASN A 88 4.70 -13.32 9.94
CA ASN A 88 4.08 -14.04 11.06
C ASN A 88 3.50 -13.07 12.09
N ASN A 89 2.62 -13.57 12.96
CA ASN A 89 2.02 -12.82 14.07
C ASN A 89 1.23 -11.58 13.62
N LEU A 90 0.56 -11.66 12.47
CA LEU A 90 -0.25 -10.58 11.90
C LEU A 90 -1.75 -10.85 12.07
N GLN A 91 -2.42 -10.00 12.84
CA GLN A 91 -3.86 -10.08 13.08
C GLN A 91 -4.65 -9.18 12.11
N LEU A 92 -4.52 -9.43 10.80
CA LEU A 92 -5.17 -8.63 9.75
C LEU A 92 -6.64 -9.04 9.46
N ALA A 93 -7.11 -10.11 10.10
CA ALA A 93 -8.46 -10.65 9.93
C ALA A 93 -9.15 -10.76 11.29
N ASP A 94 -9.34 -9.61 11.93
CA ASP A 94 -9.94 -9.45 13.25
C ASP A 94 -11.30 -8.74 13.22
N GLY A 95 -11.80 -8.37 12.03
CA GLY A 95 -13.04 -7.60 11.86
C GLY A 95 -12.85 -6.08 11.87
N ARG A 96 -11.61 -5.58 11.98
CA ARG A 96 -11.28 -4.16 11.88
C ARG A 96 -10.73 -3.82 10.49
N ARG A 97 -10.73 -2.51 10.22
CA ARG A 97 -10.13 -1.93 9.01
C ARG A 97 -8.63 -1.80 9.26
N HIS A 98 -7.82 -2.31 8.34
CA HIS A 98 -6.36 -2.20 8.37
C HIS A 98 -5.83 -1.49 7.13
N ARG A 99 -4.75 -0.73 7.33
CA ARG A 99 -3.95 -0.13 6.27
C ARG A 99 -2.66 -0.93 6.15
N VAL A 100 -2.38 -1.42 4.96
CA VAL A 100 -1.17 -2.18 4.63
C VAL A 100 -0.37 -1.42 3.58
N LEU A 101 0.92 -1.26 3.83
CA LEU A 101 1.88 -0.76 2.85
C LEU A 101 3.02 -1.77 2.72
N LEU A 102 3.23 -2.25 1.50
CA LEU A 102 4.37 -3.08 1.13
C LEU A 102 5.37 -2.20 0.38
N ARG A 103 6.62 -2.16 0.86
CA ARG A 103 7.73 -1.55 0.13
C ARG A 103 8.63 -2.65 -0.38
N LEU A 104 8.70 -2.79 -1.70
CA LEU A 104 9.58 -3.73 -2.38
C LEU A 104 10.76 -2.96 -2.97
N SER A 105 11.98 -3.39 -2.67
CA SER A 105 13.21 -2.69 -3.08
C SER A 105 14.20 -3.64 -3.74
N ASN A 106 14.96 -3.15 -4.73
CA ASN A 106 16.04 -3.89 -5.40
C ASN A 106 15.64 -5.26 -5.97
N LEU A 107 14.36 -5.49 -6.26
CA LEU A 107 13.89 -6.82 -6.66
C LEU A 107 14.46 -7.28 -8.00
N GLN A 108 14.80 -6.39 -8.93
CA GLN A 108 15.40 -6.78 -10.21
C GLN A 108 16.91 -6.94 -10.18
N GLN A 109 17.60 -6.12 -9.37
CA GLN A 109 19.07 -6.07 -9.33
C GLN A 109 19.66 -7.19 -8.45
N GLY A 110 18.85 -7.76 -7.55
CA GLY A 110 19.24 -8.83 -6.63
C GLY A 110 19.56 -8.31 -5.24
N ALA A 111 19.55 -9.22 -4.26
CA ALA A 111 19.55 -8.87 -2.83
C ALA A 111 18.39 -7.93 -2.46
N GLY A 112 17.21 -8.19 -3.02
CA GLY A 112 16.03 -7.37 -2.80
C GLY A 112 15.55 -7.39 -1.36
N SER A 113 14.61 -6.51 -1.04
CA SER A 113 13.95 -6.51 0.26
C SER A 113 12.46 -6.23 0.14
N VAL A 114 11.71 -6.71 1.12
CA VAL A 114 10.32 -6.34 1.34
C VAL A 114 10.17 -5.88 2.77
N GLU A 115 9.61 -4.70 2.96
CA GLU A 115 9.17 -4.18 4.25
C GLU A 115 7.64 -4.16 4.27
N LEU A 116 7.06 -4.60 5.38
CA LEU A 116 5.62 -4.58 5.61
C LEU A 116 5.31 -3.58 6.72
N TYR A 117 4.42 -2.65 6.39
CA TYR A 117 3.86 -1.69 7.32
C TYR A 117 2.37 -2.00 7.50
N VAL A 118 1.92 -2.05 8.74
CA VAL A 118 0.51 -2.23 9.11
C VAL A 118 0.13 -1.09 10.03
N ASP A 119 -0.95 -0.39 9.70
CA ASP A 119 -1.49 0.73 10.47
C ASP A 119 -0.40 1.75 10.85
N CYS A 120 0.37 2.15 9.84
CA CYS A 120 1.47 3.11 9.92
C CYS A 120 2.69 2.68 10.74
N THR A 121 2.82 1.39 11.10
CA THR A 121 3.98 0.87 11.82
C THR A 121 4.68 -0.21 11.00
N GLN A 122 6.01 -0.18 10.91
CA GLN A 122 6.76 -1.26 10.30
C GLN A 122 6.68 -2.50 11.19
N VAL A 123 6.07 -3.58 10.69
CA VAL A 123 5.87 -4.82 11.46
C VAL A 123 6.83 -5.93 11.05
N ASP A 124 7.39 -5.88 9.83
CA ASP A 124 8.36 -6.88 9.37
C ASP A 124 9.26 -6.32 8.24
N SER A 125 10.43 -6.95 8.06
CA SER A 125 11.36 -6.69 6.97
C SER A 125 12.14 -7.94 6.61
N VAL A 126 12.09 -8.33 5.34
CA VAL A 126 12.85 -9.45 4.79
C VAL A 126 13.83 -8.92 3.75
N ARG A 127 15.10 -9.30 3.88
CA ARG A 127 16.20 -8.88 3.02
C ARG A 127 16.79 -10.06 2.24
N TYR A 128 17.67 -9.77 1.30
CA TYR A 128 18.37 -10.75 0.47
C TYR A 128 17.40 -11.60 -0.37
N LEU A 129 16.30 -11.00 -0.80
CA LEU A 129 15.30 -11.65 -1.63
C LEU A 129 15.86 -11.96 -3.03
N PRO A 130 15.54 -13.14 -3.59
CA PRO A 130 15.89 -13.50 -4.96
C PRO A 130 15.35 -12.52 -5.98
N ARG A 131 16.04 -12.41 -7.12
CA ARG A 131 15.63 -11.55 -8.23
C ARG A 131 14.23 -11.91 -8.73
N ALA A 132 13.40 -10.89 -8.89
CA ALA A 132 12.05 -10.96 -9.42
C ALA A 132 11.97 -10.19 -10.74
N PHE A 133 10.88 -10.43 -11.49
CA PHE A 133 10.44 -9.59 -12.62
C PHE A 133 11.43 -9.40 -13.78
N SER A 134 12.56 -10.12 -13.78
CA SER A 134 13.46 -10.18 -14.92
C SER A 134 12.90 -11.21 -15.88
N SER A 135 12.29 -10.77 -16.97
CA SER A 135 11.96 -11.67 -18.08
C SER A 135 12.76 -11.29 -19.32
N PRO A 136 13.56 -12.21 -19.86
CA PRO A 136 13.99 -12.16 -21.23
C PRO A 136 12.88 -12.75 -22.12
N SER A 137 12.48 -12.02 -23.17
CA SER A 137 12.03 -12.59 -24.45
C SER A 137 10.66 -13.26 -24.61
N GLN A 138 9.58 -12.79 -23.99
CA GLN A 138 8.22 -13.13 -24.48
C GLN A 138 7.35 -11.87 -24.53
N SER A 139 6.43 -11.86 -25.50
CA SER A 139 5.45 -10.81 -25.81
C SER A 139 4.88 -10.11 -24.56
N PRO A 140 4.33 -8.89 -24.66
CA PRO A 140 3.61 -8.27 -23.56
C PRO A 140 2.47 -9.21 -23.11
N GLU A 141 2.73 -10.06 -22.12
CA GLU A 141 1.71 -10.92 -21.54
C GLU A 141 0.72 -10.01 -20.86
N SER A 142 -0.51 -10.01 -21.35
CA SER A 142 -1.57 -9.20 -20.75
C SER A 142 -1.70 -9.60 -19.27
N ILE A 143 -1.43 -8.65 -18.38
CA ILE A 143 -1.59 -8.86 -16.94
C ILE A 143 -3.06 -8.63 -16.57
N GLU A 144 -3.60 -9.48 -15.71
CA GLU A 144 -4.90 -9.32 -15.07
C GLU A 144 -4.71 -9.04 -13.57
N LEU A 145 -5.44 -8.05 -13.06
CA LEU A 145 -5.55 -7.82 -11.62
C LEU A 145 -6.74 -8.59 -11.06
N ARG A 146 -6.50 -9.39 -10.02
CA ARG A 146 -7.57 -10.01 -9.23
C ARG A 146 -7.50 -9.54 -7.79
N THR A 147 -8.66 -9.29 -7.22
CA THR A 147 -8.85 -8.94 -5.80
C THR A 147 -9.79 -9.96 -5.17
N PHE A 148 -9.89 -10.01 -3.85
CA PHE A 148 -10.77 -10.99 -3.23
C PHE A 148 -12.23 -10.75 -3.65
N GLN A 149 -12.96 -11.86 -3.86
CA GLN A 149 -14.40 -11.78 -4.06
C GLN A 149 -15.06 -11.29 -2.78
N ARG A 150 -15.76 -10.16 -2.88
CA ARG A 150 -16.47 -9.53 -1.77
C ARG A 150 -17.46 -10.52 -1.16
N LYS A 151 -17.09 -11.11 -0.02
CA LYS A 151 -18.08 -11.66 0.91
C LYS A 151 -18.80 -10.48 1.58
N ALA A 152 -20.03 -10.67 2.02
CA ALA A 152 -20.84 -9.59 2.58
C ALA A 152 -20.17 -8.79 3.72
N GLN A 153 -19.18 -9.38 4.41
CA GLN A 153 -18.47 -8.76 5.54
C GLN A 153 -17.02 -8.32 5.23
N ASP A 154 -16.49 -8.67 4.06
CA ASP A 154 -15.11 -8.36 3.66
C ASP A 154 -15.13 -7.22 2.63
N PHE A 155 -14.28 -6.20 2.79
CA PHE A 155 -14.19 -5.11 1.81
C PHE A 155 -12.75 -4.66 1.54
N LEU A 156 -12.48 -4.35 0.27
CA LEU A 156 -11.26 -3.74 -0.21
C LEU A 156 -11.61 -2.30 -0.61
N GLU A 157 -11.13 -1.35 0.17
CA GLU A 157 -11.43 0.08 0.03
C GLU A 157 -10.39 0.78 -0.85
N GLU A 158 -9.13 0.35 -0.74
CA GLU A 158 -8.01 0.94 -1.46
C GLU A 158 -7.06 -0.14 -1.97
N LEU A 159 -6.60 0.02 -3.21
CA LEU A 159 -5.45 -0.68 -3.76
C LEU A 159 -4.73 0.24 -4.74
N LYS A 160 -3.47 0.60 -4.45
CA LYS A 160 -2.67 1.46 -5.32
C LYS A 160 -1.27 0.89 -5.49
N LEU A 161 -0.72 1.02 -6.69
CA LEU A 161 0.71 0.82 -6.95
C LEU A 161 1.37 2.19 -7.05
N VAL A 162 2.42 2.42 -6.29
CA VAL A 162 3.18 3.67 -6.36
C VAL A 162 4.62 3.34 -6.72
N VAL A 163 5.16 4.07 -7.69
CA VAL A 163 6.54 3.93 -8.16
C VAL A 163 7.27 5.26 -8.05
N ARG A 164 8.60 5.20 -7.95
CA ARG A 164 9.50 6.38 -7.97
C ARG A 164 9.09 7.46 -6.94
N GLY A 165 8.98 7.06 -5.67
CA GLY A 165 8.65 7.95 -4.54
C GLY A 165 9.35 7.53 -3.26
N SER A 166 9.51 8.47 -2.32
CA SER A 166 10.04 8.12 -0.99
C SER A 166 8.97 7.47 -0.12
N LEU A 167 9.39 6.62 0.81
CA LEU A 167 8.50 5.98 1.78
C LEU A 167 7.57 7.00 2.49
N PHE A 168 8.08 8.19 2.84
CA PHE A 168 7.28 9.25 3.47
C PHE A 168 6.17 9.77 2.56
N GLN A 169 6.50 10.07 1.30
CA GLN A 169 5.50 10.51 0.32
C GLN A 169 4.42 9.45 0.13
N VAL A 170 4.82 8.17 0.01
CA VAL A 170 3.87 7.07 -0.16
C VAL A 170 3.02 6.85 1.09
N ALA A 171 3.62 6.88 2.29
CA ALA A 171 2.90 6.72 3.56
C ALA A 171 1.88 7.84 3.79
N SER A 172 2.18 9.06 3.37
CA SER A 172 1.23 10.18 3.45
C SER A 172 -0.05 9.97 2.63
N LEU A 173 -0.02 9.11 1.59
CA LEU A 173 -1.23 8.73 0.84
C LEU A 173 -2.23 7.94 1.69
N GLN A 174 -1.77 7.31 2.78
CA GLN A 174 -2.56 6.59 3.76
C GLN A 174 -2.76 7.39 5.07
N ASP A 175 -2.45 8.68 5.08
CA ASP A 175 -2.42 9.52 6.27
C ASP A 175 -1.44 9.02 7.35
N CYS A 176 -0.37 8.32 6.95
CA CYS A 176 0.67 7.83 7.85
C CYS A 176 1.86 8.79 7.91
N PHE A 177 2.28 9.14 9.12
CA PHE A 177 3.47 9.96 9.38
C PHE A 177 4.56 9.09 9.99
N LEU A 178 5.39 8.48 9.14
CA LEU A 178 6.49 7.61 9.58
C LEU A 178 7.64 8.47 10.15
N GLN A 179 8.07 8.19 11.37
CA GLN A 179 9.25 8.82 11.98
C GLN A 179 10.52 8.27 11.32
N GLN A 180 11.44 9.16 10.92
CA GLN A 180 12.75 8.77 10.38
C GLN A 180 13.59 8.07 11.45
N SER A 181 13.96 6.81 11.21
CA SER A 181 15.13 6.19 11.83
C SER A 181 16.11 5.77 10.74
N GLU A 182 16.72 6.74 10.06
CA GLU A 182 17.98 6.47 9.36
C GLU A 182 19.13 6.53 10.37
N PRO A 183 20.01 5.52 10.47
CA PRO A 183 21.23 5.64 11.23
C PRO A 183 22.19 6.56 10.46
N LEU A 184 22.33 7.80 10.92
CA LEU A 184 23.28 8.77 10.40
C LEU A 184 24.71 8.27 10.57
N ALA A 185 25.33 7.89 9.46
CA ALA A 185 26.77 7.83 9.36
C ALA A 185 27.34 9.27 9.36
N THR A 186 28.18 9.52 10.36
CA THR A 186 29.29 10.50 10.40
C THR A 186 29.00 12.02 10.28
N ALA A 187 29.07 12.67 11.45
CA ALA A 187 29.82 13.89 11.78
C ALA A 187 29.50 15.25 11.11
N SER A 188 29.10 16.20 11.97
CA SER A 188 29.22 17.69 11.90
C SER A 188 27.97 18.57 11.74
N THR A 189 26.75 18.03 11.62
CA THR A 189 25.49 18.82 11.45
C THR A 189 24.41 18.52 12.50
N GLY A 190 24.82 18.28 13.75
CA GLY A 190 23.94 17.78 14.82
C GLY A 190 22.79 18.72 15.24
N ASP A 191 23.00 20.03 15.23
CA ASP A 191 21.99 20.99 15.74
C ASP A 191 20.98 21.44 14.69
N PHE A 192 21.41 21.64 13.44
CA PHE A 192 20.50 22.06 12.36
C PHE A 192 19.47 20.97 12.04
N ASN A 193 19.88 19.71 12.00
CA ASN A 193 18.98 18.59 11.70
C ASN A 193 17.99 18.32 12.83
N ARG A 194 18.37 18.52 14.10
CA ARG A 194 17.45 18.39 15.24
C ARG A 194 16.40 19.48 15.27
N GLN A 195 16.78 20.72 15.01
CA GLN A 195 15.85 21.85 14.96
C GLN A 195 14.89 21.73 13.77
N PHE A 196 15.38 21.26 12.62
CA PHE A 196 14.56 20.98 11.44
C PHE A 196 13.56 19.84 11.65
N LEU A 197 13.98 18.73 12.29
CA LEU A 197 13.08 17.63 12.65
C LEU A 197 11.99 18.06 13.65
N GLY A 198 12.34 18.91 14.63
CA GLY A 198 11.37 19.50 15.56
C GLY A 198 10.35 20.40 14.87
N GLN A 199 10.80 21.26 13.94
CA GLN A 199 9.92 22.11 13.15
C GLN A 199 9.01 21.31 12.20
N MET A 200 9.50 20.24 11.58
CA MET A 200 8.70 19.35 10.75
C MET A 200 7.65 18.56 11.54
N MET A 201 7.98 18.13 12.77
CA MET A 201 7.01 17.50 13.67
C MET A 201 5.88 18.47 14.02
N GLN A 202 6.24 19.71 14.36
CA GLN A 202 5.27 20.76 14.70
C GLN A 202 4.40 21.15 13.49
N LEU A 203 4.98 21.24 12.29
CA LEU A 203 4.24 21.53 11.07
C LEU A 203 3.27 20.39 10.71
N ASN A 204 3.70 19.13 10.81
CA ASN A 204 2.85 17.98 10.51
C ASN A 204 1.70 17.84 11.51
N GLN A 205 1.96 18.13 12.80
CA GLN A 205 0.91 18.13 13.82
C GLN A 205 -0.12 19.23 13.54
N LEU A 206 0.33 20.44 13.21
CA LEU A 206 -0.55 21.53 12.79
C LEU A 206 -1.36 21.19 11.53
N LEU A 207 -0.77 20.52 10.54
CA LEU A 207 -1.48 20.08 9.33
C LEU A 207 -2.55 19.01 9.63
N GLY A 208 -2.27 18.09 10.56
CA GLY A 208 -3.23 17.11 11.04
C GLY A 208 -4.42 17.78 11.74
N GLU A 209 -4.14 18.71 12.66
CA GLU A 209 -5.16 19.48 13.38
C GLU A 209 -6.00 20.34 12.43
N VAL A 210 -5.41 21.02 11.45
CA VAL A 210 -6.13 21.80 10.44
C VAL A 210 -7.03 20.90 9.57
N LYS A 211 -6.56 19.70 9.20
CA LYS A 211 -7.36 18.74 8.44
C LYS A 211 -8.55 18.21 9.26
N ASP A 212 -8.36 17.94 10.53
CA ASP A 212 -9.46 17.49 11.41
C ASP A 212 -10.47 18.63 11.68
N LEU A 213 -9.99 19.86 11.85
CA LEU A 213 -10.83 21.06 11.91
C LEU A 213 -11.65 21.24 10.62
N LEU A 214 -11.04 21.08 9.44
CA LEU A 214 -11.76 21.15 8.15
C LEU A 214 -12.81 20.04 8.03
N ARG A 215 -12.50 18.81 8.45
CA ARG A 215 -13.49 17.72 8.47
C ARG A 215 -14.65 18.02 9.41
N GLN A 216 -14.38 18.62 10.56
CA GLN A 216 -15.41 19.00 11.53
C GLN A 216 -16.27 20.16 10.99
N GLN A 217 -15.67 21.17 10.38
CA GLN A 217 -16.38 22.29 9.77
C GLN A 217 -17.31 21.83 8.64
N VAL A 218 -16.88 20.87 7.80
CA VAL A 218 -17.75 20.29 6.77
C VAL A 218 -18.95 19.56 7.39
N LYS A 219 -18.74 18.83 8.50
CA LYS A 219 -19.83 18.14 9.22
C LYS A 219 -20.81 19.14 9.84
N GLU A 220 -20.33 20.17 10.53
CA GLU A 220 -21.18 21.20 11.14
C GLU A 220 -21.94 22.00 10.07
N THR A 221 -21.29 22.34 8.96
CA THR A 221 -21.94 23.00 7.81
C THR A 221 -23.01 22.11 7.19
N SER A 222 -22.76 20.81 7.07
CA SER A 222 -23.76 19.86 6.56
C SER A 222 -24.92 19.66 7.54
N PHE A 223 -24.66 19.64 8.84
CA PHE A 223 -25.68 19.54 9.89
C PHE A 223 -26.58 20.78 9.89
N LEU A 224 -25.99 21.99 9.91
CA LEU A 224 -26.72 23.25 9.83
C LEU A 224 -27.58 23.34 8.56
N ARG A 225 -27.05 22.91 7.40
CA ARG A 225 -27.80 22.88 6.14
C ARG A 225 -29.01 21.94 6.22
N ASN A 226 -28.87 20.79 6.86
CA ASN A 226 -29.98 19.84 7.05
C ASN A 226 -31.03 20.39 8.02
N THR A 227 -30.61 21.00 9.14
CA THR A 227 -31.54 21.64 10.09
C THR A 227 -32.30 22.82 9.45
N VAL A 228 -31.64 23.64 8.64
CA VAL A 228 -32.31 24.72 7.89
C VAL A 228 -33.28 24.16 6.85
N ALA A 229 -32.93 23.05 6.17
CA ALA A 229 -33.83 22.38 5.24
C ALA A 229 -35.06 21.76 5.94
N GLU A 230 -34.88 21.20 7.14
CA GLU A 230 -35.99 20.70 7.98
C GLU A 230 -36.87 21.84 8.51
N CYS A 231 -36.30 22.99 8.88
CA CYS A 231 -37.08 24.19 9.24
C CYS A 231 -37.84 24.79 8.04
N HIS A 232 -37.30 24.72 6.82
CA HIS A 232 -38.00 25.15 5.60
C HIS A 232 -39.13 24.20 5.18
N ALA A 233 -39.12 22.94 5.63
CA ALA A 233 -40.17 21.96 5.36
C ALA A 233 -41.37 22.06 6.34
N CYS A 234 -41.28 22.93 7.35
CA CYS A 234 -42.36 23.17 8.33
C CYS A 234 -43.14 24.50 8.09
N GLY A 235 -42.94 25.16 6.94
CA GLY A 235 -43.66 26.37 6.53
C GLY A 235 -44.50 26.14 5.29
#